data_AF-A0A820KQS2-F1
#
_entry.id   AF-A0A820KQS2-F1
#
_cell.length_a   1.000
_cell.length_b   1.000
_cell.length_c   1.000
_cell.angle_alpha   90.00
_cell.angle_beta   90.00
_cell.angle_gamma   90.00
#
_symmetry.space_group_name_H-M   'P 1'
#
loop_
_entity.id
_entity.type
_entity.pdbx_description
1 polymer ?
#
loop_
_entity_poly.entity_id
_entity_poly.type
_entity_poly.pdbx_seq_one_letter_code
_entity_poly.pdbx_strand_id
1 'polypeptide(L)'
;YYDYVHGVDTPLNDDNNKEIINDADSVDDRTLIEGLLKPNDVVRLGLLLYTIGTIAFLFLTNFSPAKEPYLAIIFFGALPLSFLYTGGIGNYLFIYLILIKCKSFKYIALGDIIILLAFGPITVVYSYMAQAGHYSNYPILYALPLTLNTEAILHSNNTRDMKHDRSVGILTLSILLGKRYSYYLYCLLIYSPYIIIIYMMIYISWYCFLPLITIIYAYRLCEEFKHDQLIKLPNRTALLNFLLGFLYILSIIITNTIQKEQQFLF
;
A
#
# COMPACT_ATOMS: atom_id res chain seq x y z
N TYR A 1 -10.06 12.65 6.17
CA TYR A 1 -8.60 12.67 5.92
C TYR A 1 -8.17 14.13 5.71
N TYR A 2 -6.88 14.52 5.79
CA TYR A 2 -6.45 15.90 5.49
C TYR A 2 -5.61 15.92 4.23
N ASP A 3 -5.98 16.78 3.29
CA ASP A 3 -5.13 17.16 2.17
C ASP A 3 -4.98 18.67 2.09
N TYR A 4 -3.83 19.13 1.61
CA TYR A 4 -3.52 20.55 1.44
C TYR A 4 -4.41 21.24 0.39
N VAL A 5 -5.02 20.49 -0.52
CA VAL A 5 -5.92 21.07 -1.55
C VAL A 5 -7.34 21.26 -1.01
N HIS A 6 -7.84 20.37 -0.15
CA HIS A 6 -9.24 20.35 0.28
C HIS A 6 -9.45 20.54 1.79
N GLY A 7 -8.37 20.62 2.58
CA GLY A 7 -8.44 20.71 4.04
C GLY A 7 -8.74 19.36 4.68
N VAL A 8 -9.37 19.38 5.85
CA VAL A 8 -9.82 18.16 6.53
C VAL A 8 -11.16 17.75 5.91
N ASP A 9 -11.26 16.53 5.37
CA ASP A 9 -12.53 15.96 4.91
C ASP A 9 -13.49 15.90 6.10
N THR A 10 -14.60 16.63 6.00
CA THR A 10 -15.72 16.55 6.92
C THR A 10 -16.87 15.82 6.24
N PRO A 11 -17.65 14.98 6.95
CA PRO A 11 -18.90 14.46 6.40
C PRO A 11 -19.79 15.63 5.98
N LEU A 12 -20.29 15.61 4.74
CA LEU A 12 -21.18 16.63 4.20
C LEU A 12 -22.52 16.55 4.94
N ASN A 13 -22.96 17.65 5.55
CA ASN A 13 -24.35 17.79 6.01
C ASN A 13 -25.25 17.87 4.77
N ASP A 14 -26.06 16.84 4.53
CA ASP A 14 -27.16 16.93 3.57
C ASP A 14 -28.37 17.54 4.30
N ASP A 15 -28.63 18.83 4.06
CA ASP A 15 -29.69 19.61 4.73
C ASP A 15 -31.13 19.12 4.43
N ASN A 16 -31.31 18.05 3.65
CA ASN A 16 -32.63 17.61 3.16
C ASN A 16 -33.11 16.21 3.58
N ASN A 17 -32.43 15.48 4.48
CA ASN A 17 -33.01 14.25 5.03
C ASN A 17 -32.71 14.06 6.52
N LYS A 18 -33.77 14.16 7.32
CA LYS A 18 -33.81 13.73 8.73
C LYS A 18 -33.84 12.20 8.81
N GLU A 19 -32.72 11.55 8.51
CA GLU A 19 -32.33 10.31 9.18
C GLU A 19 -30.89 10.50 9.61
N ILE A 20 -30.70 10.74 10.90
CA ILE A 20 -29.38 10.77 11.53
C ILE A 20 -28.87 9.32 11.52
N ILE A 21 -28.40 8.87 10.36
CA ILE A 21 -27.37 7.84 10.33
C ILE A 21 -26.17 8.55 10.92
N ASN A 22 -25.64 8.01 12.02
CA ASN A 22 -24.40 8.51 12.61
C ASN A 22 -23.26 8.33 11.59
N ASP A 23 -23.14 9.27 10.64
CA ASP A 23 -22.06 9.33 9.64
C ASP A 23 -20.68 9.47 10.31
N ALA A 24 -20.65 9.71 11.62
CA ALA A 24 -19.46 9.61 12.45
C ALA A 24 -18.77 8.24 12.41
N ASP A 25 -19.50 7.14 12.13
CA ASP A 25 -18.92 5.79 12.01
C ASP A 25 -18.37 5.51 10.60
N SER A 26 -18.61 6.40 9.63
CA SER A 26 -18.16 6.25 8.24
C SER A 26 -16.74 6.78 8.01
N VAL A 27 -16.24 7.62 8.91
CA VAL A 27 -14.93 8.27 8.79
C VAL A 27 -13.91 7.55 9.67
N ASP A 28 -13.02 6.80 9.02
CA ASP A 28 -12.06 5.90 9.68
C ASP A 28 -10.98 6.66 10.50
N ASP A 29 -10.65 7.90 10.14
CA ASP A 29 -9.70 8.74 10.87
C ASP A 29 -10.30 10.12 11.22
N ARG A 30 -10.54 10.31 12.52
CA ARG A 30 -11.14 11.51 13.10
C ARG A 30 -10.10 12.46 13.71
N THR A 31 -8.82 12.11 13.69
CA THR A 31 -7.78 12.80 14.47
C THR A 31 -7.61 14.27 14.10
N LEU A 32 -7.75 14.59 12.81
CA LEU A 32 -7.67 15.98 12.31
C LEU A 32 -9.01 16.71 12.35
N ILE A 33 -10.13 15.97 12.27
CA ILE A 33 -11.49 16.51 12.38
C ILE A 33 -11.76 16.96 13.82
N GLU A 34 -11.30 16.17 14.79
CA GLU A 34 -11.44 16.42 16.22
C GLU A 34 -10.38 17.38 16.77
N GLY A 35 -9.46 17.85 15.92
CA GLY A 35 -8.40 18.79 16.31
C GLY A 35 -7.35 18.21 17.27
N LEU A 36 -7.27 16.88 17.39
CA LEU A 36 -6.26 16.19 18.20
C LEU A 36 -4.85 16.40 17.66
N LEU A 37 -4.71 16.62 16.34
CA LEU A 37 -3.47 17.03 15.66
C LEU A 37 -3.73 18.28 14.82
N LYS A 38 -2.77 19.21 14.77
CA LYS A 38 -2.83 20.34 13.81
C LYS A 38 -2.14 19.93 12.50
N PRO A 39 -2.51 20.49 11.35
CA PRO A 39 -1.83 20.24 10.08
C PRO A 39 -0.31 20.44 10.14
N ASN A 40 0.14 21.45 10.89
CA ASN A 40 1.58 21.71 11.09
C ASN A 40 2.29 20.59 11.86
N ASP A 41 1.59 19.89 12.77
CA ASP A 41 2.16 18.77 13.51
C ASP A 41 2.37 17.57 12.59
N VAL A 42 1.46 17.35 11.64
CA VAL A 42 1.59 16.32 10.59
C VAL A 42 2.80 16.61 9.69
N VAL A 43 3.00 17.87 9.26
CA VAL A 43 4.19 18.27 8.49
C VAL A 43 5.47 18.00 9.28
N ARG A 44 5.52 18.45 10.54
CA ARG A 44 6.70 18.30 11.39
C ARG A 44 7.04 16.83 11.63
N LEU A 45 6.02 16.00 11.87
CA LEU A 45 6.18 14.56 12.00
C LEU A 45 6.72 13.94 10.71
N GLY A 46 6.17 14.33 9.56
CA GLY A 46 6.67 13.89 8.25
C GLY A 46 8.15 14.25 8.06
N LEU A 47 8.53 15.51 8.28
CA LEU A 47 9.92 15.98 8.20
C LEU A 47 10.86 15.22 9.16
N LEU A 48 10.40 14.96 10.38
CA LEU A 48 11.15 14.19 11.37
C LEU A 48 11.39 12.74 10.89
N LEU A 49 10.35 12.07 10.37
CA LEU A 49 10.47 10.72 9.82
C LEU A 49 11.39 10.67 8.60
N TYR A 50 11.32 11.67 7.71
CA TYR A 50 12.26 11.81 6.58
C TYR A 50 13.71 11.99 7.04
N THR A 51 13.92 12.79 8.08
CA THR A 51 15.26 13.03 8.66
C THR A 51 15.81 11.74 9.28
N ILE A 52 15.00 11.05 10.09
CA ILE A 52 15.38 9.76 10.69
C ILE A 52 15.68 8.73 9.60
N GLY A 53 14.85 8.63 8.57
CA GLY A 53 15.07 7.73 7.44
C GLY A 53 16.38 8.01 6.72
N THR A 54 16.73 9.29 6.53
CA THR A 54 18.00 9.69 5.90
C THR A 54 19.21 9.37 6.77
N ILE A 55 19.12 9.57 8.08
CA ILE A 55 20.18 9.17 9.03
C ILE A 55 20.36 7.65 9.03
N ALA A 56 19.25 6.90 9.04
CA ALA A 56 19.27 5.45 8.97
C ALA A 56 19.88 4.95 7.66
N PHE A 57 19.61 5.61 6.53
CA PHE A 57 20.26 5.36 5.25
C PHE A 57 21.78 5.51 5.35
N LEU A 58 22.28 6.63 5.89
CA LEU A 58 23.72 6.87 6.06
C LEU A 58 24.37 5.81 6.96
N PHE A 59 23.67 5.38 8.01
CA PHE A 59 24.17 4.30 8.86
C PHE A 59 24.22 2.98 8.07
N LEU A 60 23.15 2.64 7.35
CA LEU A 60 23.03 1.41 6.57
C LEU A 60 24.14 1.26 5.51
N THR A 61 24.52 2.34 4.83
CA THR A 61 25.57 2.25 3.79
C THR A 61 26.93 1.84 4.35
N ASN A 62 27.21 2.12 5.64
CA ASN A 62 28.42 1.67 6.31
C ASN A 62 28.46 0.16 6.59
N PHE A 63 27.30 -0.50 6.71
CA PHE A 63 27.20 -1.94 6.99
C PHE A 63 26.87 -2.77 5.76
N SER A 64 26.29 -2.14 4.74
CA SER A 64 25.84 -2.84 3.55
C SER A 64 27.03 -3.27 2.68
N PRO A 65 27.03 -4.51 2.17
CA PRO A 65 28.01 -4.94 1.16
C PRO A 65 27.74 -4.31 -0.22
N ALA A 66 26.61 -3.62 -0.42
CA ALA A 66 26.29 -3.00 -1.70
C ALA A 66 27.07 -1.70 -1.92
N LYS A 67 27.35 -1.40 -3.19
CA LYS A 67 27.96 -0.12 -3.56
C LYS A 67 26.99 1.04 -3.28
N GLU A 68 27.45 1.96 -2.44
CA GLU A 68 26.85 3.27 -2.08
C GLU A 68 25.92 3.90 -3.14
N PRO A 69 26.34 4.13 -4.41
CA PRO A 69 25.51 4.89 -5.37
C PRO A 69 24.19 4.20 -5.73
N TYR A 70 24.12 2.86 -5.74
CA TYR A 70 22.87 2.18 -6.14
C TYR A 70 21.81 2.23 -5.04
N LEU A 71 22.22 2.11 -3.77
CA LEU A 71 21.31 2.26 -2.65
C LEU A 71 20.79 3.69 -2.56
N ALA A 72 21.66 4.68 -2.79
CA ALA A 72 21.28 6.09 -2.81
C ALA A 72 20.23 6.39 -3.89
N ILE A 73 20.43 5.88 -5.12
CA ILE A 73 19.50 6.10 -6.24
C ILE A 73 18.11 5.54 -5.90
N ILE A 74 18.03 4.32 -5.36
CA ILE A 74 16.74 3.71 -5.02
C ILE A 74 16.09 4.45 -3.85
N PHE A 75 16.85 4.78 -2.81
CA PHE A 75 16.34 5.48 -1.63
C PHE A 75 15.83 6.88 -1.96
N PHE A 76 16.67 7.71 -2.59
CA PHE A 76 16.30 9.07 -3.00
C PHE A 76 15.37 9.13 -4.20
N GLY A 77 15.24 8.06 -4.99
CA GLY A 77 14.20 7.93 -6.02
C GLY A 77 12.83 7.57 -5.44
N ALA A 78 12.79 6.72 -4.41
CA ALA A 78 11.56 6.29 -3.76
C ALA A 78 11.02 7.30 -2.74
N LEU A 79 11.90 8.01 -2.04
CA LEU A 79 11.57 9.03 -1.04
C LEU A 79 10.62 10.12 -1.55
N PRO A 80 10.86 10.75 -2.71
CA PRO A 80 9.94 11.71 -3.30
C PRO A 80 8.61 11.09 -3.71
N LEU A 81 8.57 9.78 -4.04
CA LEU A 81 7.36 9.10 -4.46
C LEU A 81 6.29 9.09 -3.35
N SER A 82 6.69 8.92 -2.08
CA SER A 82 5.76 8.98 -0.95
C SER A 82 5.21 10.40 -0.71
N PHE A 83 6.04 11.42 -0.94
CA PHE A 83 5.63 12.82 -0.87
C PHE A 83 4.71 13.19 -2.04
N LEU A 84 5.03 12.77 -3.26
CA LEU A 84 4.23 13.05 -4.46
C LEU A 84 2.88 12.31 -4.47
N TYR A 85 2.80 11.17 -3.77
CA TYR A 85 1.55 10.44 -3.59
C TYR A 85 0.56 11.21 -2.69
N THR A 86 1.01 11.81 -1.58
CA THR A 86 0.14 12.47 -0.59
C THR A 86 0.10 14.00 -0.69
N GLY A 87 1.20 14.63 -1.06
CA GLY A 87 1.37 16.08 -1.11
C GLY A 87 0.87 16.66 -2.42
N GLY A 88 -0.36 17.17 -2.44
CA GLY A 88 -0.68 18.30 -3.33
C GLY A 88 0.12 19.52 -2.89
N ILE A 89 0.78 20.21 -3.83
CA ILE A 89 1.60 21.38 -3.50
C ILE A 89 0.68 22.55 -3.11
N GLY A 90 0.54 22.79 -1.81
CA GLY A 90 0.13 24.09 -1.27
C GLY A 90 1.26 25.12 -1.41
N ASN A 91 0.89 26.41 -1.47
CA ASN A 91 1.69 27.61 -1.81
C ASN A 91 2.99 27.90 -1.00
N TYR A 92 3.86 26.93 -0.75
CA TYR A 92 5.20 27.17 -0.22
C TYR A 92 6.20 27.35 -1.37
N LEU A 93 6.54 28.61 -1.62
CA LEU A 93 7.43 29.11 -2.68
C LEU A 93 8.75 28.33 -2.82
N PHE A 94 9.27 27.78 -1.73
CA PHE A 94 10.55 27.04 -1.71
C PHE A 94 10.45 25.62 -2.29
N ILE A 95 9.33 24.92 -2.08
CA ILE A 95 9.05 23.61 -2.69
C ILE A 95 8.57 23.80 -4.14
N TYR A 96 7.85 24.89 -4.39
CA TYR A 96 7.30 25.28 -5.70
C TYR A 96 8.37 25.52 -6.78
N LEU A 97 9.58 25.94 -6.39
CA LEU A 97 10.71 26.18 -7.29
C LEU A 97 11.49 24.91 -7.67
N ILE A 98 11.38 23.84 -6.87
CA ILE A 98 12.16 22.60 -7.05
C ILE A 98 11.28 21.46 -7.61
N LEU A 99 9.98 21.42 -7.27
CA LEU A 99 9.09 20.32 -7.62
C LEU A 99 7.81 20.83 -8.29
N ILE A 100 7.64 20.40 -9.54
CA ILE A 100 6.60 20.75 -10.50
C ILE A 100 5.20 20.79 -9.86
N LYS A 101 4.39 21.79 -10.25
CA LYS A 101 2.98 21.99 -9.89
C LYS A 101 2.10 20.80 -10.30
N CYS A 102 2.17 19.70 -9.54
CA CYS A 102 1.35 18.51 -9.74
C CYS A 102 0.24 18.45 -8.70
N LYS A 103 -1.00 18.22 -9.16
CA LYS A 103 -2.02 17.61 -8.28
C LYS A 103 -1.44 16.27 -7.80
N SER A 104 -1.60 15.93 -6.51
CA SER A 104 -1.12 14.63 -6.00
C SER A 104 -1.64 13.50 -6.89
N PHE A 105 -0.84 12.46 -7.09
CA PHE A 105 -1.18 11.38 -8.03
C PHE A 105 -2.48 10.63 -7.65
N LYS A 106 -2.89 10.70 -6.38
CA LYS A 106 -4.21 10.26 -5.90
C LYS A 106 -5.36 10.92 -6.68
N TYR A 107 -5.19 12.18 -7.11
CA TYR A 107 -6.21 12.98 -7.77
C TYR A 107 -6.34 12.78 -9.27
N ILE A 108 -5.45 11.99 -9.88
CA ILE A 108 -5.41 11.74 -11.34
C ILE A 108 -5.36 10.25 -11.68
N ALA A 109 -5.91 9.39 -10.81
CA ALA A 109 -5.98 7.93 -10.98
C ALA A 109 -4.62 7.22 -11.21
N LEU A 110 -3.50 7.87 -10.87
CA LEU A 110 -2.15 7.29 -10.93
C LEU A 110 -1.65 6.82 -9.56
N GLY A 111 -2.42 7.08 -8.49
CA GLY A 111 -2.07 6.73 -7.12
C GLY A 111 -1.87 5.21 -6.93
N ASP A 112 -2.77 4.42 -7.50
CA ASP A 112 -2.80 2.95 -7.49
C ASP A 112 -1.47 2.35 -8.00
N ILE A 113 -0.96 2.83 -9.14
CA ILE A 113 0.31 2.36 -9.72
C ILE A 113 1.51 2.75 -8.84
N ILE A 114 1.49 3.96 -8.28
CA ILE A 114 2.60 4.45 -7.45
C ILE A 114 2.68 3.69 -6.14
N ILE A 115 1.54 3.42 -5.50
CA ILE A 115 1.50 2.58 -4.28
C ILE A 115 2.02 1.19 -4.59
N LEU A 116 1.53 0.57 -5.67
CA LEU A 116 1.96 -0.76 -6.08
C LEU A 116 3.48 -0.81 -6.28
N LEU A 117 4.09 0.20 -6.89
CA LEU A 117 5.55 0.21 -7.08
C LEU A 117 6.32 0.52 -5.79
N ALA A 118 5.88 1.52 -5.03
CA ALA A 118 6.61 2.03 -3.86
C ALA A 118 6.56 1.06 -2.67
N PHE A 119 5.37 0.58 -2.31
CA PHE A 119 5.17 -0.29 -1.14
C PHE A 119 5.55 -1.75 -1.39
N GLY A 120 5.85 -2.09 -2.65
CA GLY A 120 6.16 -3.45 -3.06
C GLY A 120 7.57 -3.61 -3.62
N PRO A 121 7.72 -3.75 -4.95
CA PRO A 121 9.00 -4.08 -5.59
C PRO A 121 10.16 -3.19 -5.17
N ILE A 122 9.96 -1.87 -5.10
CA ILE A 122 11.04 -0.92 -4.80
C ILE A 122 11.60 -1.17 -3.38
N THR A 123 10.72 -1.27 -2.38
CA THR A 123 11.13 -1.48 -0.98
C THR A 123 11.78 -2.85 -0.77
N VAL A 124 11.27 -3.89 -1.43
CA VAL A 124 11.81 -5.26 -1.31
C VAL A 124 13.14 -5.41 -2.04
N VAL A 125 13.28 -4.85 -3.25
CA VAL A 125 14.57 -4.82 -3.99
C VAL A 125 15.60 -4.02 -3.21
N TYR A 126 15.23 -2.87 -2.64
CA TYR A 126 16.12 -2.08 -1.79
C TYR A 126 16.64 -2.90 -0.61
N SER A 127 15.73 -3.56 0.12
CA SER A 127 16.07 -4.39 1.28
C SER A 127 16.97 -5.58 0.89
N TYR A 128 16.71 -6.22 -0.24
CA TYR A 128 17.55 -7.28 -0.77
C TYR A 128 18.94 -6.78 -1.13
N MET A 129 19.04 -5.69 -1.90
CA MET A 129 20.33 -5.13 -2.30
C MET A 129 21.16 -4.72 -1.11
N ALA A 130 20.54 -4.10 -0.10
CA ALA A 130 21.20 -3.70 1.13
C ALA A 130 21.83 -4.88 1.89
N GLN A 131 21.26 -6.08 1.78
CA GLN A 131 21.75 -7.29 2.46
C GLN A 131 22.68 -8.14 1.59
N ALA A 132 22.31 -8.34 0.32
CA ALA A 132 22.99 -9.24 -0.61
C ALA A 132 24.17 -8.59 -1.35
N GLY A 133 24.25 -7.26 -1.36
CA GLY A 133 25.34 -6.52 -1.98
C GLY A 133 25.25 -6.36 -3.51
N HIS A 134 24.23 -6.93 -4.14
CA HIS A 134 24.04 -6.90 -5.59
C HIS A 134 22.55 -6.84 -5.97
N TYR A 135 22.28 -6.45 -7.21
CA TYR A 135 20.93 -6.39 -7.76
C TYR A 135 20.44 -7.77 -8.22
N SER A 136 19.14 -8.01 -8.03
CA SER A 136 18.46 -9.20 -8.55
C SER A 136 17.00 -8.89 -8.86
N ASN A 137 16.45 -9.55 -9.87
CA ASN A 137 15.02 -9.47 -10.21
C ASN A 137 14.16 -10.39 -9.34
N TYR A 138 14.74 -11.42 -8.71
CA TYR A 138 13.97 -12.37 -7.91
C TYR A 138 13.13 -11.71 -6.81
N PRO A 139 13.64 -10.76 -6.00
CA PRO A 139 12.87 -10.13 -4.92
C PRO A 139 11.59 -9.44 -5.39
N ILE A 140 11.52 -9.00 -6.65
CA ILE A 140 10.29 -8.42 -7.23
C ILE A 140 9.17 -9.45 -7.18
N LEU A 141 9.45 -10.70 -7.60
CA LEU A 141 8.46 -11.78 -7.61
C LEU A 141 7.96 -12.10 -6.19
N TYR A 142 8.84 -12.04 -5.18
CA TYR A 142 8.48 -12.22 -3.78
C TYR A 142 7.65 -11.07 -3.20
N ALA A 143 7.81 -9.85 -3.74
CA ALA A 143 7.05 -8.69 -3.31
C ALA A 143 5.61 -8.70 -3.82
N LEU A 144 5.38 -9.22 -5.02
CA LEU A 144 4.10 -9.08 -5.73
C LEU A 144 2.88 -9.57 -4.95
N PRO A 145 2.87 -10.74 -4.27
CA PRO A 145 1.67 -11.21 -3.58
C PRO A 145 1.12 -10.23 -2.54
N LEU A 146 1.99 -9.68 -1.69
CA LEU A 146 1.58 -8.73 -0.64
C LEU A 146 1.29 -7.34 -1.22
N THR A 147 1.99 -6.97 -2.28
CA THR A 147 1.77 -5.69 -2.97
C THR A 147 0.41 -5.64 -3.64
N LEU A 148 0.03 -6.70 -4.35
CA LEU A 148 -1.27 -6.79 -5.01
C LEU A 148 -2.43 -6.79 -4.01
N ASN A 149 -2.28 -7.47 -2.87
CA ASN A 149 -3.24 -7.37 -1.78
C ASN A 149 -3.29 -5.96 -1.16
N THR A 150 -2.15 -5.29 -1.00
CA THR A 150 -2.10 -3.90 -0.53
C THR A 150 -2.86 -2.98 -1.48
N GLU A 151 -2.71 -3.19 -2.78
CA GLU A 151 -3.47 -2.47 -3.79
C GLU A 151 -4.97 -2.81 -3.75
N ALA A 152 -5.33 -4.06 -3.46
CA ALA A 152 -6.73 -4.43 -3.25
C ALA A 152 -7.37 -3.67 -2.06
N ILE A 153 -6.61 -3.41 -0.98
CA ILE A 153 -7.06 -2.58 0.14
C ILE A 153 -7.39 -1.18 -0.36
N LEU A 154 -6.44 -0.52 -1.04
CA LEU A 154 -6.62 0.83 -1.56
C LEU A 154 -7.79 0.91 -2.55
N HIS A 155 -7.85 -0.02 -3.51
CA HIS A 155 -8.89 -0.03 -4.52
C HIS A 155 -10.28 -0.29 -3.92
N SER A 156 -10.40 -1.15 -2.89
CA SER A 156 -11.65 -1.33 -2.16
C SER A 156 -12.07 -0.07 -1.39
N ASN A 157 -11.09 0.68 -0.86
CA ASN A 157 -11.31 1.96 -0.18
C ASN A 157 -11.82 3.02 -1.17
N ASN A 158 -11.11 3.19 -2.29
CA ASN A 158 -11.49 4.07 -3.39
C ASN A 158 -12.88 3.71 -3.96
N THR A 159 -13.22 2.42 -4.03
CA THR A 159 -14.55 1.98 -4.50
C THR A 159 -15.65 2.35 -3.50
N ARG A 160 -15.42 2.12 -2.19
CA ARG A 160 -16.36 2.50 -1.12
C ARG A 160 -16.69 3.99 -1.18
N ASP A 161 -15.66 4.81 -1.38
CA ASP A 161 -15.76 6.27 -1.28
C ASP A 161 -16.06 6.95 -2.63
N MET A 162 -16.28 6.17 -3.71
CA MET A 162 -16.52 6.67 -5.08
C MET A 162 -17.54 7.81 -5.19
N LYS A 163 -18.64 7.77 -4.42
CA LYS A 163 -19.68 8.82 -4.46
C LYS A 163 -19.19 10.13 -3.86
N HIS A 164 -18.52 10.04 -2.72
CA HIS A 164 -17.96 11.19 -2.02
C HIS A 164 -16.80 11.79 -2.80
N ASP A 165 -15.83 10.97 -3.22
CA ASP A 165 -14.68 11.41 -4.00
C ASP A 165 -15.09 12.15 -5.28
N ARG A 166 -16.15 11.67 -5.95
CA ARG A 166 -16.71 12.34 -7.14
C ARG A 166 -17.28 13.73 -6.81
N SER A 167 -17.93 13.93 -5.67
CA SER A 167 -18.55 15.22 -5.32
C SER A 167 -17.52 16.29 -5.00
N VAL A 168 -16.35 15.91 -4.51
CA VAL A 168 -15.21 16.80 -4.23
C VAL A 168 -14.20 16.90 -5.40
N GLY A 169 -14.51 16.29 -6.55
CA GLY A 169 -13.69 16.41 -7.76
C GLY A 169 -12.41 15.55 -7.78
N ILE A 170 -12.35 14.52 -6.92
CA ILE A 170 -11.28 13.52 -6.91
C ILE A 170 -11.58 12.47 -7.98
N LEU A 171 -10.58 12.14 -8.79
CA LEU A 171 -10.68 11.13 -9.84
C LEU A 171 -9.79 9.92 -9.51
N THR A 172 -10.40 8.88 -8.96
CA THR A 172 -9.74 7.60 -8.65
C THR A 172 -9.92 6.59 -9.79
N LEU A 173 -9.09 5.54 -9.80
CA LEU A 173 -9.22 4.43 -10.76
C LEU A 173 -10.60 3.77 -10.67
N SER A 174 -11.13 3.61 -9.45
CA SER A 174 -12.46 3.04 -9.22
C SER A 174 -13.58 3.90 -9.82
N ILE A 175 -13.45 5.24 -9.79
CA ILE A 175 -14.39 6.16 -10.45
C ILE A 175 -14.34 6.01 -11.97
N LEU A 176 -13.15 5.89 -12.56
CA LEU A 176 -12.95 5.73 -14.00
C LEU A 176 -13.52 4.40 -14.52
N LEU A 177 -13.25 3.32 -13.80
CA LEU A 177 -13.73 1.98 -14.14
C LEU A 177 -15.23 1.83 -13.88
N GLY A 178 -15.76 2.53 -12.89
CA GLY A 178 -17.09 2.30 -12.34
C GLY A 178 -17.17 1.00 -11.55
N LYS A 179 -18.30 0.80 -10.86
CA LYS A 179 -18.45 -0.25 -9.84
C LYS A 179 -18.25 -1.67 -10.38
N ARG A 180 -18.79 -1.96 -11.58
CA ARG A 180 -18.72 -3.30 -12.20
C ARG A 180 -17.28 -3.70 -12.52
N TYR A 181 -16.51 -2.83 -13.17
CA TYR A 181 -15.12 -3.13 -13.50
C TYR A 181 -14.21 -3.03 -12.28
N SER A 182 -14.56 -2.19 -11.30
CA SER A 182 -13.88 -2.15 -10.00
C SER A 182 -14.00 -3.50 -9.27
N TYR A 183 -15.15 -4.17 -9.33
CA TYR A 183 -15.29 -5.53 -8.80
C TYR A 183 -14.34 -6.52 -9.49
N TYR A 184 -14.27 -6.53 -10.81
CA TYR A 184 -13.38 -7.45 -11.53
C TYR A 184 -11.89 -7.18 -11.25
N LEU A 185 -11.50 -5.90 -11.19
CA LEU A 185 -10.14 -5.51 -10.80
C LEU A 185 -9.82 -5.96 -9.38
N TYR A 186 -10.75 -5.76 -8.43
CA TYR A 186 -10.59 -6.22 -7.07
C TYR A 186 -10.38 -7.74 -6.99
N CYS A 187 -11.22 -8.52 -7.67
CA CYS A 187 -11.06 -9.97 -7.75
C CYS A 187 -9.70 -10.36 -8.35
N LEU A 188 -9.25 -9.67 -9.40
CA LEU A 188 -7.93 -9.90 -9.98
C LEU A 188 -6.83 -9.65 -8.95
N LEU A 189 -6.85 -8.51 -8.27
CA LEU A 189 -5.86 -8.15 -7.25
C LEU A 189 -5.83 -9.15 -6.08
N ILE A 190 -6.98 -9.71 -5.69
CA ILE A 190 -7.10 -10.69 -4.60
C ILE A 190 -6.65 -12.09 -5.04
N TYR A 191 -6.95 -12.53 -6.26
CA TYR A 191 -6.63 -13.88 -6.72
C TYR A 191 -5.22 -14.02 -7.31
N SER A 192 -4.67 -12.98 -7.93
CA SER A 192 -3.31 -12.99 -8.50
C SER A 192 -2.21 -13.37 -7.50
N PRO A 193 -2.21 -12.93 -6.22
CA PRO A 193 -1.28 -13.40 -5.20
C PRO A 193 -1.18 -14.92 -5.11
N TYR A 194 -2.32 -15.62 -5.14
CA TYR A 194 -2.36 -17.08 -5.05
C TYR A 194 -1.74 -17.75 -6.27
N ILE A 195 -1.95 -17.20 -7.47
CA ILE A 195 -1.35 -17.70 -8.71
C ILE A 195 0.18 -17.56 -8.64
N ILE A 196 0.67 -16.40 -8.20
CA ILE A 196 2.11 -16.11 -8.08
C ILE A 196 2.74 -17.02 -7.02
N ILE A 197 2.08 -17.19 -5.88
CA ILE A 197 2.44 -18.12 -4.80
C ILE A 197 2.53 -19.55 -5.35
N ILE A 198 1.49 -20.08 -5.99
CA ILE A 198 1.51 -21.43 -6.59
C ILE A 198 2.69 -21.58 -7.56
N TYR A 199 2.88 -20.61 -8.45
CA TYR A 199 3.98 -20.60 -9.40
C TYR A 199 5.35 -20.70 -8.71
N MET A 200 5.63 -19.85 -7.73
CA MET A 200 6.91 -19.88 -6.99
C MET A 200 7.13 -21.22 -6.28
N MET A 201 6.06 -21.79 -5.72
CA MET A 201 6.15 -22.90 -4.78
C MET A 201 6.38 -24.25 -5.47
N ILE A 202 5.92 -24.39 -6.71
CA ILE A 202 6.24 -25.54 -7.57
C ILE A 202 7.77 -25.74 -7.70
N TYR A 203 8.55 -24.65 -7.66
CA TYR A 203 10.00 -24.70 -7.84
C TYR A 203 10.81 -24.69 -6.53
N ILE A 204 10.18 -24.43 -5.39
CA ILE A 204 10.88 -24.26 -4.10
C ILE A 204 10.61 -25.43 -3.16
N SER A 205 9.35 -25.60 -2.72
CA SER A 205 8.97 -26.61 -1.73
C SER A 205 7.45 -26.68 -1.56
N TRP A 206 6.93 -27.86 -1.22
CA TRP A 206 5.49 -28.05 -0.96
C TRP A 206 5.03 -27.39 0.36
N TYR A 207 5.91 -27.21 1.35
CA TYR A 207 5.56 -26.48 2.59
C TYR A 207 5.18 -25.03 2.31
N CYS A 208 5.64 -24.50 1.19
CA CYS A 208 5.30 -23.16 0.79
C CYS A 208 3.80 -23.00 0.51
N PHE A 209 3.02 -24.06 0.23
CA PHE A 209 1.57 -23.96 -0.02
C PHE A 209 0.72 -23.46 1.17
N LEU A 210 1.30 -23.28 2.36
CA LEU A 210 0.62 -22.85 3.57
C LEU A 210 -0.26 -21.57 3.42
N PRO A 211 0.14 -20.51 2.72
CA PRO A 211 -0.68 -19.30 2.55
C PRO A 211 -1.99 -19.55 1.79
N LEU A 212 -2.09 -20.64 1.02
CA LEU A 212 -3.30 -20.98 0.26
C LEU A 212 -4.51 -21.24 1.16
N ILE A 213 -4.32 -21.54 2.45
CA ILE A 213 -5.41 -21.70 3.41
C ILE A 213 -6.29 -20.43 3.48
N THR A 214 -5.72 -19.26 3.19
CA THR A 214 -6.45 -17.98 3.19
C THR A 214 -7.39 -17.81 1.99
N ILE A 215 -7.36 -18.68 0.98
CA ILE A 215 -8.14 -18.53 -0.26
C ILE A 215 -9.66 -18.52 -0.02
N ILE A 216 -10.13 -19.26 1.00
CA ILE A 216 -11.55 -19.26 1.40
C ILE A 216 -11.95 -17.88 1.93
N TYR A 217 -11.05 -17.21 2.65
CA TYR A 217 -11.29 -15.85 3.13
C TYR A 217 -11.29 -14.86 1.97
N ALA A 218 -10.34 -14.95 1.05
CA ALA A 218 -10.31 -14.16 -0.19
C ALA A 218 -11.61 -14.28 -1.00
N TYR A 219 -12.13 -15.50 -1.16
CA TYR A 219 -13.43 -15.72 -1.83
C TYR A 219 -14.58 -14.96 -1.17
N ARG A 220 -14.65 -14.99 0.17
CA ARG A 220 -15.68 -14.27 0.93
C ARG A 220 -15.59 -12.75 0.70
N LEU A 221 -14.38 -12.18 0.63
CA LEU A 221 -14.20 -10.75 0.34
C LEU A 221 -14.70 -10.38 -1.06
N CYS A 222 -14.45 -11.23 -2.06
CA CYS A 222 -14.98 -11.01 -3.41
C CYS A 222 -16.52 -11.06 -3.41
N GLU A 223 -17.13 -11.99 -2.69
CA GLU A 223 -18.60 -12.05 -2.55
C GLU A 223 -19.15 -10.83 -1.78
N GLU A 224 -18.45 -10.33 -0.76
CA GLU A 224 -18.82 -9.09 -0.06
C GLU A 224 -18.79 -7.88 -1.00
N PHE A 225 -17.74 -7.75 -1.83
CA PHE A 225 -17.67 -6.70 -2.85
C PHE A 225 -18.85 -6.79 -3.81
N LYS A 226 -19.14 -7.98 -4.33
CA LYS A 226 -20.22 -8.25 -5.28
C LYS A 226 -21.60 -7.86 -4.73
N HIS A 227 -21.84 -8.09 -3.43
CA HIS A 227 -23.07 -7.72 -2.73
C HIS A 227 -23.05 -6.30 -2.14
N ASP A 228 -22.08 -5.47 -2.55
CA ASP A 228 -21.96 -4.07 -2.15
C ASP A 228 -21.70 -3.82 -0.66
N GLN A 229 -21.09 -4.79 0.03
CA GLN A 229 -20.75 -4.70 1.45
C GLN A 229 -19.37 -4.04 1.65
N LEU A 230 -19.21 -2.81 1.15
CA LEU A 230 -17.90 -2.16 1.03
C LEU A 230 -17.38 -1.49 2.31
N ILE A 231 -18.24 -1.22 3.31
CA ILE A 231 -17.90 -0.41 4.49
C ILE A 231 -16.66 -0.94 5.22
N LYS A 232 -16.67 -2.23 5.57
CA LYS A 232 -15.58 -2.91 6.29
C LYS A 232 -14.63 -3.68 5.38
N LEU A 233 -14.87 -3.64 4.07
CA LEU A 233 -14.11 -4.43 3.11
C LEU A 233 -12.62 -4.11 3.14
N PRO A 234 -12.16 -2.83 3.13
CA PRO A 234 -10.73 -2.51 3.20
C PRO A 234 -10.04 -3.11 4.43
N ASN A 235 -10.68 -3.01 5.61
CA ASN A 235 -10.13 -3.52 6.87
C ASN A 235 -10.01 -5.05 6.86
N ARG A 236 -10.98 -5.73 6.26
CA ARG A 236 -10.95 -7.18 6.10
C ARG A 236 -9.93 -7.62 5.05
N THR A 237 -9.76 -6.85 3.98
CA THR A 237 -8.68 -7.07 3.01
C THR A 237 -7.31 -6.86 3.62
N ALA A 238 -7.15 -5.90 4.54
CA ALA A 238 -5.93 -5.72 5.32
C ALA A 238 -5.65 -6.93 6.23
N LEU A 239 -6.69 -7.49 6.87
CA LEU A 239 -6.57 -8.73 7.63
C LEU A 239 -6.14 -9.90 6.73
N LEU A 240 -6.70 -10.02 5.52
CA LEU A 240 -6.24 -11.02 4.55
C LEU A 240 -4.75 -10.83 4.23
N ASN A 241 -4.32 -9.61 3.94
CA ASN A 241 -2.93 -9.31 3.62
C ASN A 241 -1.99 -9.70 4.77
N PHE A 242 -2.37 -9.38 6.01
CA PHE A 242 -1.63 -9.77 7.21
C PHE A 242 -1.54 -11.29 7.35
N LEU A 243 -2.66 -12.02 7.26
CA LEU A 243 -2.69 -13.48 7.37
C LEU A 243 -1.87 -14.14 6.26
N LEU A 244 -2.03 -13.68 5.02
CA LEU A 244 -1.26 -14.17 3.87
C LEU A 244 0.24 -13.95 4.10
N GLY A 245 0.64 -12.74 4.50
CA GLY A 245 2.05 -12.40 4.75
C GLY A 245 2.67 -13.20 5.89
N PHE A 246 1.93 -13.35 6.99
CA PHE A 246 2.38 -14.17 8.12
C PHE A 246 2.63 -15.61 7.72
N LEU A 247 1.65 -16.26 7.07
CA LEU A 247 1.80 -17.63 6.60
C LEU A 247 2.86 -17.75 5.52
N TYR A 248 3.03 -16.74 4.67
CA TYR A 248 4.03 -16.72 3.61
C TYR A 248 5.45 -16.72 4.18
N ILE A 249 5.74 -15.84 5.14
CA ILE A 249 7.03 -15.81 5.84
C ILE A 249 7.27 -17.11 6.60
N LEU A 250 6.27 -17.60 7.34
CA LEU A 250 6.37 -18.85 8.08
C LEU A 250 6.71 -20.02 7.15
N SER A 251 6.09 -20.07 5.98
CA SER A 251 6.32 -21.11 4.98
C SER A 251 7.77 -21.10 4.46
N ILE A 252 8.34 -19.92 4.22
CA ILE A 252 9.73 -19.76 3.79
C ILE A 252 10.70 -20.20 4.90
N ILE A 253 10.41 -19.84 6.16
CA ILE A 253 11.23 -20.25 7.32
C ILE A 253 11.24 -21.78 7.46
N ILE A 254 10.06 -22.42 7.42
CA ILE A 254 9.93 -23.88 7.51
C ILE A 254 10.73 -24.56 6.39
N THR A 255 10.56 -24.09 5.15
CA THR A 255 11.29 -24.64 4.00
C THR A 255 12.79 -24.53 4.19
N ASN A 256 13.30 -23.38 4.63
CA ASN A 256 14.73 -23.16 4.82
C ASN A 256 15.31 -24.07 5.94
N THR A 257 14.58 -24.23 7.05
CA THR A 257 15.01 -25.12 8.15
C THR A 257 15.09 -26.57 7.69
N ILE A 258 14.07 -27.07 6.99
CA ILE A 258 14.04 -28.47 6.52
C ILE A 258 15.12 -28.73 5.48
N GLN A 259 15.35 -27.81 4.55
CA GLN A 259 16.42 -27.94 3.56
C GLN A 259 17.81 -27.99 4.21
N LYS A 260 18.05 -27.19 5.25
CA LYS A 260 19.31 -27.24 6.01
C LYS A 260 19.49 -28.59 6.71
N GLU A 261 18.47 -29.10 7.39
CA GLU A 261 18.54 -30.40 8.07
C GLU A 261 18.84 -31.55 7.09
N GLN A 262 18.23 -31.54 5.91
CA GLN A 262 18.50 -32.53 4.87
C GLN A 262 19.94 -32.45 4.35
N GLN A 263 20.53 -31.26 4.32
CA GLN A 263 21.91 -31.06 3.86
C GLN A 263 22.97 -31.55 4.87
N PHE A 264 22.62 -31.67 6.16
CA PHE A 264 23.50 -32.22 7.21
C PHE A 264 23.38 -33.75 7.37
N LEU A 265 22.40 -34.38 6.73
CA LEU A 265 22.15 -35.82 6.77
C LEU A 265 22.85 -36.60 5.64
N PHE A 266 23.60 -35.91 4.78
CA PHE A 266 24.44 -36.47 3.70
C PHE A 266 25.85 -35.89 3.77
#